data_AF-A0A928WKP6-F1
#
_entry.id   AF-A0A928WKP6-F1
#
_cell.length_a   1.000
_cell.length_b   1.000
_cell.length_c   1.000
_cell.angle_alpha   90.00
_cell.angle_beta   90.00
_cell.angle_gamma   90.00
#
_symmetry.space_group_name_H-M   'P 1'
#
loop_
_entity.id
_entity.type
_entity.pdbx_description
1 polymer ?
#
loop_
_entity_poly.entity_id
_entity_poly.type
_entity_poly.pdbx_seq_one_letter_code
_entity_poly.pdbx_strand_id
1 'polypeptide(L)'
;MSNLPVFQLLLQDNPSLFTTEGLSSLLQDCLSLRYPKRHKFIYPSLLNRQVYLELAGLRNGDAKDDEIINRIMTDPKGWCLDAPAEVHEGARFYDSMGKMFGPNFGTDLFLYHSIRDNIQDLQKNLGISGVSQRNISIRDRLFSYPTVEDQLLTLESDHIILQKAVPEIIQFFVSLVQMPPAYSLFLVNKDESNIHASISTVESYLPQTIRADIYAESTDWEPTNDNCWRGKSAYRLEPDKIRLYLHLGLEKNELIYFDAYHPDLERFPWLA
;
A
#
# COMPACT_ATOMS: atom_id res chain seq x y z
N MET A 1 15.80 0.81 24.45
CA MET A 1 15.96 -0.55 23.90
C MET A 1 14.74 -1.36 24.31
N SER A 2 13.95 -1.82 23.34
CA SER A 2 12.63 -2.40 23.51
C SER A 2 12.67 -3.79 24.17
N ASN A 3 12.74 -3.83 25.50
CA ASN A 3 12.46 -5.04 26.29
C ASN A 3 10.94 -5.29 26.36
N LEU A 4 10.30 -5.50 25.21
CA LEU A 4 8.94 -6.01 25.17
C LEU A 4 9.02 -7.51 24.84
N PRO A 5 8.54 -8.40 25.73
CA PRO A 5 8.46 -9.84 25.48
C PRO A 5 7.81 -10.20 24.13
N VAL A 6 6.85 -9.39 23.67
CA VAL A 6 6.19 -9.53 22.37
C VAL A 6 7.16 -9.58 21.19
N PHE A 7 8.20 -8.74 21.17
CA PHE A 7 9.14 -8.70 20.05
C PHE A 7 10.13 -9.86 20.08
N GLN A 8 10.44 -10.41 21.27
CA GLN A 8 11.25 -11.63 21.36
C GLN A 8 10.52 -12.82 20.75
N LEU A 9 9.20 -12.91 20.99
CA LEU A 9 8.37 -13.95 20.38
C LEU A 9 8.27 -13.77 18.86
N LEU A 10 8.03 -12.55 18.37
CA LEU A 10 7.96 -12.27 16.93
C LEU A 10 9.31 -12.50 16.22
N LEU A 11 10.44 -12.30 16.90
CA LEU A 11 11.77 -12.65 16.37
C LEU A 11 12.00 -14.16 16.24
N GLN A 12 11.33 -14.98 17.06
CA GLN A 12 11.38 -16.45 16.91
C GLN A 12 10.61 -16.89 15.67
N ASP A 13 9.52 -16.20 15.33
CA ASP A 13 8.75 -16.43 14.11
C ASP A 13 9.54 -15.99 12.87
N ASN A 14 10.11 -14.78 12.90
CA ASN A 14 10.91 -14.24 11.81
C ASN A 14 12.11 -13.42 12.32
N PRO A 15 13.36 -13.87 12.11
CA PRO A 15 14.55 -13.16 12.56
C PRO A 15 14.76 -11.81 11.85
N SER A 16 14.10 -11.59 10.71
CA SER A 16 14.15 -10.34 9.95
C SER A 16 13.13 -9.31 10.43
N LEU A 17 12.51 -9.46 11.60
CA LEU A 17 11.48 -8.55 12.13
C LEU A 17 11.87 -7.06 12.00
N PHE A 18 13.11 -6.71 12.32
CA PHE A 18 13.60 -5.33 12.28
C PHE A 18 14.24 -4.95 10.93
N THR A 19 13.67 -5.43 9.83
CA THR A 19 13.94 -4.94 8.47
C THR A 19 12.66 -4.36 7.86
N THR A 20 12.79 -3.67 6.72
CA THR A 20 11.64 -3.18 5.94
C THR A 20 10.63 -4.30 5.66
N GLU A 21 11.11 -5.43 5.15
CA GLU A 21 10.28 -6.59 4.80
C GLU A 21 9.67 -7.23 6.05
N GLY A 22 10.42 -7.28 7.15
CA GLY A 22 9.94 -7.81 8.42
C GLY A 22 8.78 -7.01 8.98
N LEU A 23 8.91 -5.68 9.06
CA LEU A 23 7.86 -4.80 9.57
C LEU A 23 6.66 -4.73 8.62
N SER A 24 6.88 -4.66 7.30
CA SER A 24 5.79 -4.68 6.31
C SER A 24 4.98 -5.98 6.41
N SER A 25 5.67 -7.13 6.50
CA SER A 25 5.04 -8.44 6.70
C SER A 25 4.24 -8.52 8.00
N LEU A 26 4.74 -7.90 9.08
CA LEU A 26 4.05 -7.88 10.37
C LEU A 26 2.72 -7.13 10.27
N LEU A 27 2.73 -5.95 9.63
CA LEU A 27 1.53 -5.14 9.45
C LEU A 27 0.53 -5.82 8.50
N GLN A 28 1.01 -6.48 7.45
CA GLN A 28 0.19 -7.29 6.56
C GLN A 28 -0.48 -8.47 7.27
N ASP A 29 0.24 -9.17 8.14
CA ASP A 29 -0.31 -10.25 8.95
C ASP A 29 -1.36 -9.72 9.93
N CYS A 30 -1.11 -8.56 10.57
CA CYS A 30 -2.08 -7.88 11.43
C CYS A 30 -3.39 -7.53 10.71
N LEU A 31 -3.35 -7.05 9.46
CA LEU A 31 -4.54 -6.85 8.62
C LEU A 31 -5.28 -8.16 8.34
N SER A 32 -4.52 -9.23 8.14
CA SER A 32 -5.02 -10.53 7.70
C SER A 32 -5.65 -11.37 8.81
N LEU A 33 -5.54 -10.95 10.08
CA LEU A 33 -6.18 -11.60 11.23
C LEU A 33 -7.71 -11.71 11.13
N ARG A 34 -8.36 -10.88 10.30
CA ARG A 34 -9.80 -11.00 10.01
C ARG A 34 -10.14 -12.23 9.16
N TYR A 35 -9.17 -12.74 8.41
CA TYR A 35 -9.33 -13.87 7.48
C TYR A 35 -8.24 -14.93 7.67
N PRO A 36 -8.06 -15.47 8.89
CA PRO A 36 -6.88 -16.25 9.24
C PRO A 36 -6.79 -17.57 8.46
N LYS A 37 -7.91 -18.07 7.93
CA LYS A 37 -7.95 -19.29 7.09
C LYS A 37 -7.54 -19.05 5.63
N ARG A 38 -7.43 -17.79 5.19
CA ARG A 38 -7.11 -17.40 3.81
C ARG A 38 -5.72 -16.80 3.66
N HIS A 39 -4.97 -16.72 4.76
CA HIS A 39 -3.67 -16.07 4.82
C HIS A 39 -2.64 -16.99 5.45
N LYS A 40 -1.43 -17.01 4.87
CA LYS A 40 -0.30 -17.73 5.46
C LYS A 40 0.54 -16.73 6.24
N PHE A 41 0.48 -16.81 7.56
CA PHE A 41 1.16 -15.90 8.45
C PHE A 41 2.67 -16.13 8.45
N ILE A 42 3.43 -15.05 8.35
CA ILE A 42 4.87 -14.99 8.60
C ILE A 42 5.13 -14.96 10.11
N TYR A 43 4.23 -14.31 10.87
CA TYR A 43 4.22 -14.22 12.33
C TYR A 43 3.03 -14.99 12.91
N PRO A 44 3.07 -16.34 12.95
CA PRO A 44 1.99 -17.15 13.52
C PRO A 44 1.69 -16.83 14.99
N SER A 45 2.62 -16.24 15.75
CA SER A 45 2.39 -15.79 17.10
C SER A 45 1.29 -14.73 17.22
N LEU A 46 0.99 -13.98 16.13
CA LEU A 46 -0.13 -13.04 16.08
C LEU A 46 -1.51 -13.70 16.24
N LEU A 47 -1.62 -15.00 15.97
CA LEU A 47 -2.85 -15.76 16.21
C LEU A 47 -3.20 -15.83 17.71
N ASN A 48 -2.21 -15.60 18.58
CA ASN A 48 -2.46 -15.32 19.99
C ASN A 48 -2.89 -13.84 20.14
N ARG A 49 -4.17 -13.63 20.47
CA ARG A 49 -4.75 -12.29 20.69
C ARG A 49 -3.93 -11.43 21.66
N GLN A 50 -3.25 -12.02 22.64
CA GLN A 50 -2.42 -11.28 23.59
C GLN A 50 -1.26 -10.55 22.90
N VAL A 51 -0.63 -11.18 21.92
CA VAL A 51 0.47 -10.60 21.13
C VAL A 51 -0.04 -9.39 20.35
N TYR A 52 -1.21 -9.53 19.73
CA TYR A 52 -1.85 -8.46 18.96
C TYR A 52 -2.21 -7.25 19.84
N LEU A 53 -2.78 -7.48 21.03
CA LEU A 53 -3.09 -6.41 21.98
C LEU A 53 -1.81 -5.74 22.53
N GLU A 54 -0.76 -6.52 22.82
CA GLU A 54 0.52 -5.97 23.27
C GLU A 54 1.20 -5.10 22.21
N LEU A 55 1.11 -5.46 20.92
CA LEU A 55 1.57 -4.61 19.82
C LEU A 55 0.77 -3.31 19.72
N ALA A 56 -0.51 -3.34 20.06
CA ALA A 56 -1.34 -2.13 20.13
C ALA A 56 -1.01 -1.25 21.35
N GLY A 57 -0.12 -1.71 22.25
CA GLY A 57 0.20 -1.03 23.49
C GLY A 57 -0.84 -1.25 24.59
N LEU A 58 -1.74 -2.21 24.42
CA LEU A 58 -2.84 -2.53 25.31
C LEU A 58 -2.48 -3.82 26.07
N ARG A 59 -1.91 -3.72 27.26
CA ARG A 59 -1.44 -4.90 28.02
C ARG A 59 -2.59 -5.48 28.84
N ASN A 60 -2.69 -6.82 28.89
CA ASN A 60 -3.46 -7.50 29.93
C ASN A 60 -2.66 -7.40 31.23
N GLY A 61 -3.02 -6.46 32.10
CA GLY A 61 -2.31 -6.32 33.37
C GLY A 61 -2.72 -5.17 34.25
N ASP A 62 -3.39 -4.15 33.71
CA ASP A 62 -4.00 -3.09 34.52
C ASP A 62 -5.50 -3.05 34.27
N ALA A 63 -6.32 -3.02 35.33
CA ALA A 63 -7.78 -3.05 35.21
C ALA A 63 -8.32 -1.89 34.36
N LYS A 64 -7.55 -0.81 34.23
CA LYS A 64 -7.79 0.31 33.33
C LYS A 64 -7.65 -0.06 31.85
N ASP A 65 -6.66 -0.84 31.45
CA ASP A 65 -6.45 -1.21 30.05
C ASP A 65 -7.53 -2.19 29.58
N ASP A 66 -7.90 -3.14 30.43
CA ASP A 66 -9.05 -4.03 30.19
C ASP A 66 -10.37 -3.26 30.15
N GLU A 67 -10.50 -2.19 30.94
CA GLU A 67 -11.65 -1.29 30.91
C GLU A 67 -11.64 -0.36 29.70
N ILE A 68 -10.47 0.13 29.24
CA ILE A 68 -10.27 0.86 27.97
C ILE A 68 -10.71 -0.02 26.81
N ILE A 69 -10.16 -1.23 26.72
CA ILE A 69 -10.47 -2.20 25.67
C ILE A 69 -11.95 -2.58 25.73
N ASN A 70 -12.48 -2.94 26.91
CA ASN A 70 -13.88 -3.33 27.02
C ASN A 70 -14.82 -2.17 26.72
N ARG A 71 -14.55 -0.95 27.16
CA ARG A 71 -15.42 0.21 26.89
C ARG A 71 -15.31 0.69 25.44
N ILE A 72 -14.13 0.64 24.80
CA ILE A 72 -13.99 0.82 23.35
C ILE A 72 -14.80 -0.24 22.59
N MET A 73 -14.79 -1.49 23.08
CA MET A 73 -15.51 -2.62 22.48
C MET A 73 -17.03 -2.63 22.75
N THR A 74 -17.52 -2.04 23.85
CA THR A 74 -18.94 -2.10 24.27
C THR A 74 -19.71 -0.80 24.04
N ASP A 75 -19.07 0.37 24.16
CA ASP A 75 -19.68 1.66 23.87
C ASP A 75 -18.62 2.68 23.40
N PRO A 76 -18.32 2.72 22.10
CA PRO A 76 -17.39 3.70 21.52
C PRO A 76 -17.76 5.16 21.82
N LYS A 77 -19.04 5.45 22.13
CA LYS A 77 -19.52 6.81 22.40
C LYS A 77 -19.31 7.24 23.85
N GLY A 78 -19.39 6.30 24.81
CA GLY A 78 -19.24 6.58 26.25
C GLY A 78 -17.79 6.79 26.69
N TRP A 79 -16.82 6.21 25.98
CA TRP A 79 -15.39 6.26 26.34
C TRP A 79 -14.77 7.66 26.23
N CYS A 80 -15.24 8.46 25.28
CA CYS A 80 -14.62 9.75 24.97
C CYS A 80 -15.23 10.94 25.70
N LEU A 81 -16.21 10.77 26.60
CA LEU A 81 -17.00 11.88 27.16
C LEU A 81 -16.16 13.02 27.79
N ASP A 82 -14.96 12.72 28.29
CA ASP A 82 -14.02 13.68 28.88
C ASP A 82 -12.77 13.94 28.00
N ALA A 83 -12.75 13.44 26.75
CA ALA A 83 -11.60 13.53 25.85
C ALA A 83 -11.65 14.79 24.95
N PRO A 84 -10.51 15.23 24.39
CA PRO A 84 -10.48 16.31 23.40
C PRO A 84 -11.38 16.04 22.18
N ALA A 85 -11.82 17.11 21.51
CA ALA A 85 -12.76 17.02 20.39
C ALA A 85 -12.27 16.10 19.25
N GLU A 86 -10.96 16.06 19.02
CA GLU A 86 -10.30 15.22 18.02
C GLU A 86 -10.43 13.73 18.34
N VAL A 87 -10.41 13.38 19.64
CA VAL A 87 -10.59 11.99 20.11
C VAL A 87 -12.04 11.55 19.93
N HIS A 88 -13.00 12.45 20.13
CA HIS A 88 -14.41 12.19 19.83
C HIS A 88 -14.66 11.96 18.35
N GLU A 89 -14.00 12.71 17.47
CA GLU A 89 -14.14 12.55 16.02
C GLU A 89 -13.62 11.18 15.56
N GLY A 90 -12.44 10.78 16.06
CA GLY A 90 -11.88 9.44 15.82
C GLY A 90 -12.80 8.32 16.31
N ALA A 91 -13.35 8.43 17.53
CA ALA A 91 -14.26 7.41 18.06
C ALA A 91 -15.56 7.28 17.24
N ARG A 92 -16.12 8.40 16.77
CA ARG A 92 -17.28 8.40 15.88
C ARG A 92 -16.97 7.76 14.54
N PHE A 93 -15.76 7.96 14.01
CA PHE A 93 -15.32 7.30 12.78
C PHE A 93 -15.35 5.77 12.94
N TYR A 94 -14.72 5.21 13.98
CA TYR A 94 -14.70 3.76 14.18
C TYR A 94 -16.09 3.17 14.47
N ASP A 95 -16.94 3.85 15.26
CA ASP A 95 -18.35 3.47 15.47
C ASP A 95 -19.13 3.42 14.15
N SER A 96 -18.95 4.41 13.28
CA SER A 96 -19.60 4.47 11.98
C SER A 96 -19.14 3.33 11.06
N MET A 97 -17.84 3.01 11.07
CA MET A 97 -17.31 1.86 10.33
C MET A 97 -17.87 0.53 10.86
N GLY A 98 -18.01 0.38 12.18
CA GLY A 98 -18.66 -0.78 12.79
C GLY A 98 -20.12 -0.95 12.35
N LYS A 99 -20.90 0.14 12.28
CA LYS A 99 -22.29 0.08 11.79
C LYS A 99 -22.39 -0.31 10.33
N MET A 100 -21.45 0.13 9.50
CA MET A 100 -21.48 -0.12 8.05
C MET A 100 -20.99 -1.53 7.69
N PHE A 101 -19.96 -2.04 8.38
CA PHE A 101 -19.25 -3.26 7.99
C PHE A 101 -19.34 -4.41 9.00
N GLY A 102 -20.00 -4.21 10.13
CA GLY A 102 -20.30 -5.23 11.14
C GLY A 102 -19.76 -4.91 12.54
N PRO A 103 -20.35 -5.52 13.58
CA PRO A 103 -20.22 -5.09 14.98
C PRO A 103 -18.78 -5.03 15.53
N ASN A 104 -17.83 -5.76 14.97
CA ASN A 104 -16.43 -5.78 15.42
C ASN A 104 -15.47 -5.01 14.49
N PHE A 105 -15.94 -4.55 13.33
CA PHE A 105 -15.08 -3.96 12.30
C PHE A 105 -14.41 -2.67 12.79
N GLY A 106 -15.16 -1.83 13.50
CA GLY A 106 -14.67 -0.57 14.04
C GLY A 106 -13.51 -0.79 15.00
N THR A 107 -13.64 -1.73 15.93
CA THR A 107 -12.58 -2.01 16.90
C THR A 107 -11.37 -2.69 16.28
N ASP A 108 -11.57 -3.64 15.37
CA ASP A 108 -10.46 -4.27 14.65
C ASP A 108 -9.66 -3.23 13.86
N LEU A 109 -10.34 -2.22 13.29
CA LEU A 109 -9.69 -1.15 12.54
C LEU A 109 -8.90 -0.22 13.47
N PHE A 110 -9.48 0.12 14.62
CA PHE A 110 -8.80 0.89 15.67
C PHE A 110 -7.52 0.18 16.12
N LEU A 111 -7.61 -1.10 16.48
CA LEU A 111 -6.47 -1.91 16.93
C LEU A 111 -5.36 -1.95 15.88
N TYR A 112 -5.73 -2.19 14.61
CA TYR A 112 -4.77 -2.17 13.52
C TYR A 112 -4.07 -0.81 13.37
N HIS A 113 -4.81 0.30 13.44
CA HIS A 113 -4.20 1.63 13.38
C HIS A 113 -3.23 1.87 14.55
N SER A 114 -3.61 1.51 15.79
CA SER A 114 -2.70 1.62 16.94
C SER A 114 -1.43 0.80 16.76
N ILE A 115 -1.53 -0.43 16.24
CA ILE A 115 -0.37 -1.26 15.95
C ILE A 115 0.50 -0.63 14.87
N ARG A 116 -0.10 -0.18 13.77
CA ARG A 116 0.63 0.47 12.67
C ARG A 116 1.41 1.67 13.19
N ASP A 117 0.77 2.55 13.95
CA ASP A 117 1.39 3.76 14.48
C ASP A 117 2.55 3.41 15.44
N ASN A 118 2.37 2.42 16.33
CA ASN A 118 3.44 1.93 17.20
C ASN A 118 4.62 1.32 16.43
N ILE A 119 4.35 0.59 15.34
CA ILE A 119 5.38 0.02 14.47
C ILE A 119 6.10 1.11 13.67
N GLN A 120 5.40 2.15 13.23
CA GLN A 120 6.00 3.30 12.55
C GLN A 120 6.90 4.12 13.50
N ASP A 121 6.50 4.27 14.77
CA ASP A 121 7.36 4.87 15.79
C ASP A 121 8.62 4.03 16.04
N LEU A 122 8.46 2.70 16.15
CA LEU A 122 9.58 1.77 16.25
C LEU A 122 10.52 1.87 15.04
N GLN A 123 9.95 1.86 13.83
CA GLN A 123 10.66 1.99 12.57
C GLN A 123 11.53 3.26 12.59
N LYS A 124 10.94 4.40 12.92
CA LYS A 124 11.63 5.70 13.01
C LYS A 124 12.76 5.67 14.05
N ASN A 125 12.50 5.10 15.23
CA ASN A 125 13.48 5.01 16.31
C ASN A 125 14.67 4.11 15.96
N LEU A 126 14.46 3.07 15.14
CA LEU A 126 15.51 2.16 14.69
C LEU A 126 16.15 2.58 13.36
N GLY A 127 15.64 3.62 12.70
CA GLY A 127 16.11 4.05 11.38
C GLY A 127 15.87 3.01 10.29
N ILE A 128 14.80 2.22 10.41
CA ILE A 128 14.45 1.19 9.42
C ILE A 128 13.80 1.88 8.22
N SER A 129 14.34 1.63 7.02
CA SER A 129 13.82 2.21 5.78
C SER A 129 12.36 1.82 5.53
N GLY A 130 11.57 2.72 4.96
CA GLY A 130 10.24 2.43 4.41
C GLY A 130 10.27 2.03 2.95
N VAL A 131 11.46 1.79 2.39
CA VAL A 131 11.68 1.43 0.98
C VAL A 131 12.15 0.00 0.88
N SER A 132 11.48 -0.76 0.01
CA SER A 132 11.85 -2.13 -0.33
C SER A 132 12.26 -2.23 -1.80
N GLN A 133 12.89 -3.36 -2.15
CA GLN A 133 13.20 -3.65 -3.54
C GLN A 133 12.03 -4.35 -4.21
N ARG A 134 11.42 -3.71 -5.21
CA ARG A 134 10.37 -4.32 -6.04
C ARG A 134 10.98 -4.98 -7.26
N ASN A 135 10.54 -6.19 -7.55
CA ASN A 135 10.87 -6.91 -8.78
C ASN A 135 9.62 -7.00 -9.65
N ILE A 136 9.71 -6.56 -10.90
CA ILE A 136 8.64 -6.68 -11.89
C ILE A 136 9.16 -7.38 -13.14
N SER A 137 8.29 -8.14 -13.79
CA SER A 137 8.57 -8.72 -15.10
C SER A 137 7.52 -8.23 -16.08
N ILE A 138 7.95 -7.47 -17.09
CA ILE A 138 7.09 -6.96 -18.16
C ILE A 138 7.74 -7.33 -19.49
N ARG A 139 7.02 -8.04 -20.36
CA ARG A 139 7.52 -8.49 -21.68
C ARG A 139 8.85 -9.25 -21.58
N ASP A 140 8.92 -10.22 -20.67
CA ASP A 140 10.12 -11.02 -20.33
C ASP A 140 11.34 -10.22 -19.85
N ARG A 141 11.19 -8.91 -19.60
CA ARG A 141 12.24 -8.10 -18.99
C ARG A 141 12.01 -8.01 -17.49
N LEU A 142 12.94 -8.59 -16.74
CA LEU A 142 13.02 -8.40 -15.30
C LEU A 142 13.62 -7.03 -15.01
N PHE A 143 12.96 -6.27 -14.14
CA PHE A 143 13.46 -4.99 -13.66
C PHE A 143 13.24 -4.89 -12.15
N SER A 144 14.25 -4.41 -11.47
CA SER A 144 14.29 -4.33 -10.01
C SER A 144 14.56 -2.89 -9.63
N TYR A 145 13.70 -2.29 -8.82
CA TYR A 145 13.84 -0.90 -8.41
C TYR A 145 13.30 -0.67 -6.99
N PRO A 146 13.80 0.36 -6.27
CA PRO A 146 13.29 0.69 -4.94
C PRO A 146 11.89 1.30 -5.04
N THR A 147 10.96 0.84 -4.19
CA THR A 147 9.59 1.37 -4.07
C THR A 147 9.24 1.57 -2.60
N VAL A 148 8.20 2.36 -2.33
CA VAL A 148 7.71 2.55 -0.96
C VAL A 148 6.86 1.37 -0.52
N GLU A 149 7.00 0.98 0.76
CA GLU A 149 6.06 0.08 1.43
C GLU A 149 4.88 0.90 1.97
N ASP A 150 3.67 0.67 1.46
CA ASP A 150 2.47 1.49 1.72
C ASP A 150 2.13 1.67 3.22
N GLN A 151 2.55 0.72 4.06
CA GLN A 151 2.24 0.71 5.49
C GLN A 151 3.36 1.30 6.37
N LEU A 152 4.55 1.56 5.79
CA LEU A 152 5.72 2.09 6.51
C LEU A 152 5.94 3.58 6.20
N LEU A 153 6.66 4.27 7.09
CA LEU A 153 7.04 5.65 6.87
C LEU A 153 8.18 5.74 5.86
N THR A 154 8.06 6.61 4.85
CA THR A 154 9.23 7.01 4.05
C THR A 154 10.09 7.95 4.89
N LEU A 155 11.33 7.56 5.19
CA LEU A 155 12.27 8.36 5.97
C LEU A 155 13.03 9.35 5.06
N GLU A 156 13.67 10.36 5.64
CA GLU A 156 14.45 11.35 4.87
C GLU A 156 15.57 10.69 4.04
N SER A 157 16.21 9.65 4.59
CA SER A 157 17.22 8.85 3.89
C SER A 157 16.66 8.13 2.65
N ASP A 158 15.36 7.81 2.66
CA ASP A 158 14.70 7.04 1.61
C ASP A 158 14.44 7.92 0.36
N HIS A 159 14.21 9.22 0.56
CA HIS A 159 13.99 10.15 -0.55
C HIS A 159 15.15 10.18 -1.54
N ILE A 160 16.39 10.13 -1.04
CA ILE A 160 17.59 10.10 -1.88
C ILE A 160 17.64 8.79 -2.70
N ILE A 161 17.25 7.67 -2.11
CA ILE A 161 17.24 6.35 -2.76
C ILE A 161 16.21 6.36 -3.91
N LEU A 162 14.98 6.79 -3.61
CA LEU A 162 13.88 6.85 -4.57
C LEU A 162 14.21 7.80 -5.73
N GLN A 163 14.72 9.00 -5.43
CA GLN A 163 15.06 9.99 -6.45
C GLN A 163 16.17 9.51 -7.39
N LYS A 164 17.18 8.79 -6.87
CA LYS A 164 18.25 8.22 -7.69
C LYS A 164 17.77 7.13 -8.65
N ALA A 165 16.69 6.42 -8.32
CA ALA A 165 16.14 5.36 -9.16
C ALA A 165 15.25 5.89 -10.30
N VAL A 166 14.74 7.12 -10.20
CA VAL A 166 13.83 7.71 -11.20
C VAL A 166 14.34 7.60 -12.64
N PRO A 167 15.60 7.94 -12.98
CA PRO A 167 16.06 7.87 -14.36
C PRO A 167 15.99 6.45 -14.93
N GLU A 168 16.35 5.43 -14.14
CA GLU A 168 16.35 4.04 -14.56
C GLU A 168 14.92 3.51 -14.76
N ILE A 169 13.98 3.89 -13.90
CA ILE A 169 12.55 3.52 -14.01
C ILE A 169 11.94 4.13 -15.26
N ILE A 170 12.19 5.43 -15.52
CA ILE A 170 11.72 6.11 -16.73
C ILE A 170 12.34 5.46 -17.98
N GLN A 171 13.65 5.18 -17.96
CA GLN A 171 14.32 4.52 -19.08
C GLN A 171 13.74 3.13 -19.35
N PHE A 172 13.47 2.35 -18.29
CA PHE A 172 12.83 1.04 -18.41
C PHE A 172 11.45 1.16 -19.06
N PHE A 173 10.59 2.06 -18.56
CA PHE A 173 9.28 2.35 -19.14
C PHE A 173 9.36 2.74 -20.62
N VAL A 174 10.19 3.72 -20.97
CA VAL A 174 10.39 4.17 -22.35
C VAL A 174 10.81 3.00 -23.26
N SER A 175 11.71 2.14 -22.77
CA SER A 175 12.16 0.97 -23.53
C SER A 175 11.03 -0.04 -23.80
N LEU A 176 10.06 -0.18 -22.89
CA LEU A 176 8.90 -1.06 -23.06
C LEU A 176 7.91 -0.50 -24.08
N VAL A 177 7.65 0.82 -24.03
CA VAL A 177 6.72 1.52 -24.93
C VAL A 177 7.22 1.51 -26.37
N GLN A 178 8.52 1.63 -26.58
CA GLN A 178 9.14 1.63 -27.92
C GLN A 178 9.29 0.24 -28.55
N MET A 179 9.24 -0.83 -27.74
CA MET A 179 9.46 -2.18 -28.24
C MET A 179 8.25 -2.63 -29.09
N PRO A 180 8.45 -3.21 -30.30
CA PRO A 180 7.35 -3.68 -31.14
C PRO A 180 6.52 -4.79 -30.47
N PRO A 181 5.18 -4.75 -30.49
CA PRO A 181 4.38 -3.68 -31.07
C PRO A 181 4.43 -2.44 -30.19
N ALA A 182 4.68 -1.28 -30.80
CA ALA A 182 4.84 -0.03 -30.06
C ALA A 182 3.51 0.38 -29.41
N TYR A 183 3.58 0.76 -28.15
CA TYR A 183 2.39 1.15 -27.39
C TYR A 183 2.00 2.59 -27.70
N SER A 184 0.70 2.88 -27.68
CA SER A 184 0.19 4.23 -27.79
C SER A 184 0.27 4.92 -26.43
N LEU A 185 1.03 6.02 -26.34
CA LEU A 185 1.37 6.69 -25.10
C LEU A 185 0.49 7.94 -24.86
N PHE A 186 0.01 8.08 -23.63
CA PHE A 186 -0.85 9.17 -23.19
C PHE A 186 -0.43 9.70 -21.83
N LEU A 187 -0.50 11.01 -21.64
CA LEU A 187 -0.52 11.66 -20.34
C LEU A 187 -1.97 11.68 -19.84
N VAL A 188 -2.21 11.20 -18.63
CA VAL A 188 -3.56 11.21 -18.06
C VAL A 188 -3.78 12.48 -17.25
N ASN A 189 -4.83 13.21 -17.60
CA ASN A 189 -5.21 14.44 -16.92
C ASN A 189 -5.94 14.16 -15.60
N LYS A 190 -6.18 15.22 -14.83
CA LYS A 190 -6.96 15.16 -13.57
C LYS A 190 -8.42 14.73 -13.77
N ASP A 191 -8.98 14.95 -14.94
CA ASP A 191 -10.32 14.50 -15.33
C ASP A 191 -10.31 13.11 -15.98
N GLU A 192 -9.19 12.37 -15.86
CA GLU A 192 -8.97 11.04 -16.43
C GLU A 192 -8.98 10.99 -17.97
N SER A 193 -8.96 12.14 -18.63
CA SER A 193 -8.80 12.22 -20.09
C SER A 193 -7.36 11.87 -20.52
N ASN A 194 -7.26 11.17 -21.66
CA ASN A 194 -5.98 10.76 -22.24
C ASN A 194 -5.51 11.80 -23.28
N ILE A 195 -4.40 12.47 -23.01
CA ILE A 195 -3.73 13.37 -23.96
C ILE A 195 -2.57 12.60 -24.60
N HIS A 196 -2.54 12.52 -25.95
CA HIS A 196 -1.40 11.91 -26.64
C HIS A 196 -0.07 12.53 -26.18
N ALA A 197 0.86 11.66 -25.80
CA ALA A 197 2.17 12.05 -25.31
C ALA A 197 3.26 11.39 -26.14
N SER A 198 4.40 12.07 -26.24
CA SER A 198 5.62 11.48 -26.79
C SER A 198 6.55 11.06 -25.66
N ILE A 199 7.58 10.31 -26.00
CA ILE A 199 8.65 9.94 -25.07
C ILE A 199 9.36 11.18 -24.54
N SER A 200 9.58 12.18 -25.39
CA SER A 200 10.16 13.45 -24.97
C SER A 200 9.29 14.18 -23.94
N THR A 201 7.96 14.00 -23.99
CA THR A 201 7.06 14.49 -22.93
C THR A 201 7.38 13.82 -21.61
N VAL A 202 7.51 12.48 -21.57
CA VAL A 202 7.85 11.73 -20.35
C VAL A 202 9.21 12.19 -19.79
N GLU A 203 10.22 12.27 -20.65
CA GLU A 203 11.59 12.67 -20.26
C GLU A 203 11.64 14.10 -19.72
N SER A 204 10.76 14.99 -20.19
CA SER A 204 10.71 16.38 -19.70
C SER A 204 10.33 16.49 -18.20
N TYR A 205 9.69 15.46 -17.64
CA TYR A 205 9.33 15.41 -16.22
C TYR A 205 10.46 14.89 -15.31
N LEU A 206 11.56 14.38 -15.88
CA LEU A 206 12.68 13.84 -15.12
C LEU A 206 13.22 14.82 -14.04
N PRO A 207 13.45 16.12 -14.32
CA PRO A 207 14.09 17.01 -13.34
C PRO A 207 13.24 17.32 -12.10
N GLN A 208 11.93 17.15 -12.20
CA GLN A 208 10.95 17.48 -11.15
C GLN A 208 10.41 16.24 -10.42
N THR A 209 10.77 15.06 -10.89
CA THR A 209 10.31 13.79 -10.31
C THR A 209 11.19 13.39 -9.14
N ILE A 210 10.57 13.13 -7.98
CA ILE A 210 11.24 12.67 -6.76
C ILE A 210 11.10 11.16 -6.53
N ARG A 211 10.07 10.55 -7.12
CA ARG A 211 9.81 9.11 -7.08
C ARG A 211 9.05 8.71 -8.34
N ALA A 212 9.39 7.56 -8.89
CA ALA A 212 8.67 6.97 -10.01
C ALA A 212 8.26 5.53 -9.64
N ASP A 213 7.12 5.10 -10.15
CA ASP A 213 6.64 3.73 -10.01
C ASP A 213 6.06 3.24 -11.33
N ILE A 214 6.20 1.95 -11.61
CA ILE A 214 5.71 1.35 -12.84
C ILE A 214 4.80 0.16 -12.53
N TYR A 215 3.71 0.08 -13.27
CA TYR A 215 2.72 -0.97 -13.14
C TYR A 215 2.29 -1.46 -14.52
N ALA A 216 1.92 -2.73 -14.63
CA ALA A 216 1.36 -3.29 -15.85
C ALA A 216 0.16 -4.16 -15.50
N GLU A 217 -0.85 -4.13 -16.37
CA GLU A 217 -2.04 -4.94 -16.23
C GLU A 217 -2.47 -5.52 -17.57
N SER A 218 -3.14 -6.66 -17.50
CA SER A 218 -3.90 -7.21 -18.61
C SER A 218 -5.23 -7.71 -18.09
N THR A 219 -6.23 -7.64 -18.94
CA THR A 219 -7.61 -7.91 -18.57
C THR A 219 -8.29 -8.69 -19.68
N ASP A 220 -8.90 -9.81 -19.29
CA ASP A 220 -9.87 -10.49 -20.12
C ASP A 220 -11.23 -9.83 -19.86
N TRP A 221 -11.81 -9.25 -20.92
CA TRP A 221 -13.06 -8.52 -20.84
C TRP A 221 -14.23 -9.40 -21.28
N GLU A 222 -15.24 -9.48 -20.43
CA GLU A 222 -16.48 -10.21 -20.70
C GLU A 222 -17.66 -9.23 -20.73
N PRO A 223 -18.57 -9.31 -21.73
CA PRO A 223 -19.77 -8.50 -21.73
C PRO A 223 -20.70 -8.92 -20.59
N THR A 224 -21.35 -7.95 -19.96
CA THR A 224 -22.40 -8.18 -18.96
C THR A 224 -23.78 -8.01 -19.57
N ASN A 225 -24.81 -8.49 -18.86
CA ASN A 225 -26.21 -8.32 -19.27
C ASN A 225 -26.69 -6.85 -19.28
N ASP A 226 -25.91 -5.93 -18.70
CA ASP A 226 -26.24 -4.51 -18.55
C ASP A 226 -25.58 -3.64 -19.64
N ASN A 227 -25.13 -4.24 -20.75
CA ASN A 227 -24.31 -3.57 -21.78
C ASN A 227 -23.02 -2.92 -21.20
N CYS A 228 -22.46 -3.53 -20.16
CA CYS A 228 -21.17 -3.14 -19.61
C CYS A 228 -20.12 -4.21 -19.88
N TRP A 229 -18.86 -3.88 -19.62
CA TRP A 229 -17.75 -4.82 -19.66
C TRP A 229 -17.29 -5.14 -18.24
N ARG A 230 -17.10 -6.42 -17.94
CA ARG A 230 -16.47 -6.89 -16.71
C ARG A 230 -15.07 -7.37 -17.04
N GLY A 231 -14.09 -6.77 -16.39
CA GLY A 231 -12.70 -7.17 -16.51
C GLY A 231 -12.31 -8.22 -15.48
N LYS A 232 -11.62 -9.27 -15.91
CA LYS A 232 -10.89 -10.19 -15.03
C LYS A 232 -9.40 -10.08 -15.30
N SER A 233 -8.59 -9.93 -14.26
CA SER A 233 -7.13 -9.87 -14.40
C SER A 233 -6.61 -11.12 -15.12
N ALA A 234 -5.79 -10.88 -16.13
CA ALA A 234 -5.18 -11.89 -16.98
C ALA A 234 -3.66 -11.70 -17.02
N TYR A 235 -2.95 -12.78 -17.31
CA TYR A 235 -1.52 -12.71 -17.61
C TYR A 235 -1.34 -12.71 -19.12
N ARG A 236 -0.62 -11.70 -19.65
CA ARG A 236 -0.19 -11.63 -21.04
C ARG A 236 1.28 -11.23 -21.08
N LEU A 237 2.03 -11.81 -22.01
CA LEU A 237 3.42 -11.42 -22.25
C LEU A 237 3.51 -9.92 -22.57
N GLU A 238 2.59 -9.47 -23.44
CA GLU A 238 2.41 -8.07 -23.82
C GLU A 238 1.19 -7.53 -23.08
N PRO A 239 1.38 -6.75 -22.01
CA PRO A 239 0.27 -6.27 -21.20
C PRO A 239 -0.65 -5.33 -21.99
N ASP A 240 -1.91 -5.23 -21.59
CA ASP A 240 -2.84 -4.32 -22.25
C ASP A 240 -2.49 -2.87 -21.94
N LYS A 241 -2.06 -2.61 -20.70
CA LYS A 241 -1.66 -1.28 -20.26
C LYS A 241 -0.37 -1.35 -19.44
N ILE A 242 0.55 -0.43 -19.69
CA ILE A 242 1.72 -0.15 -18.85
C ILE A 242 1.56 1.29 -18.35
N ARG A 243 1.60 1.49 -17.05
CA ARG A 243 1.45 2.79 -16.39
C ARG A 243 2.74 3.19 -15.69
N LEU A 244 3.16 4.43 -15.92
CA LEU A 244 4.25 5.09 -15.20
C LEU A 244 3.65 6.18 -14.32
N TYR A 245 3.86 6.08 -13.02
CA TYR A 245 3.53 7.10 -12.03
C TYR A 245 4.77 7.95 -11.74
N LEU A 246 4.63 9.27 -11.77
CA LEU A 246 5.68 10.21 -11.38
C LEU A 246 5.15 11.11 -10.26
N HIS A 247 5.80 11.04 -9.11
CA HIS A 247 5.53 11.91 -7.98
C HIS A 247 6.44 13.13 -8.07
N LEU A 248 5.81 14.31 -8.13
CA LEU A 248 6.45 15.60 -8.37
C LEU A 248 6.57 16.39 -7.06
N GLY A 249 7.80 16.77 -6.72
CA GLY A 249 8.11 17.61 -5.55
C GLY A 249 7.77 17.00 -4.18
N LEU A 250 8.52 17.37 -3.15
CA LEU A 250 8.28 16.89 -1.77
C LEU A 250 7.05 17.55 -1.12
N GLU A 251 6.72 18.78 -1.52
CA GLU A 251 5.71 19.60 -0.83
C GLU A 251 4.30 19.54 -1.44
N LYS A 252 4.18 19.15 -2.72
CA LYS A 252 2.91 19.32 -3.47
C LYS A 252 2.08 18.05 -3.59
N ASN A 253 2.60 16.89 -3.15
CA ASN A 253 1.99 15.58 -3.35
C ASN A 253 1.37 15.42 -4.76
N GLU A 254 2.04 16.02 -5.76
CA GLU A 254 1.51 16.13 -7.11
C GLU A 254 1.89 14.87 -7.85
N LEU A 255 0.88 14.06 -8.19
CA LEU A 255 1.07 12.83 -8.93
C LEU A 255 0.60 13.06 -10.36
N ILE A 256 1.47 12.71 -11.31
CA ILE A 256 1.10 12.56 -12.72
C ILE A 256 1.32 11.11 -13.13
N TYR A 257 0.61 10.67 -14.15
CA TYR A 257 0.82 9.33 -14.67
C TYR A 257 0.63 9.28 -16.18
N PHE A 258 1.43 8.41 -16.79
CA PHE A 258 1.38 8.11 -18.21
C PHE A 258 0.84 6.71 -18.40
N ASP A 259 -0.11 6.57 -19.34
CA ASP A 259 -0.61 5.28 -19.78
C ASP A 259 -0.09 4.97 -21.17
N ALA A 260 0.50 3.79 -21.31
CA ALA A 260 0.84 3.18 -22.57
C ALA A 260 -0.14 2.03 -22.82
N TYR A 261 -0.91 2.10 -23.90
CA TYR A 261 -1.89 1.08 -24.30
C TYR A 261 -1.37 0.24 -25.46
N HIS A 262 -1.65 -1.06 -25.39
CA HIS A 262 -1.37 -1.99 -26.48
C HIS A 262 -2.11 -1.54 -27.76
N PRO A 263 -1.51 -1.64 -28.96
CA PRO A 263 -2.14 -1.11 -30.19
C PRO A 263 -3.29 -1.96 -30.74
N ASP A 264 -3.46 -3.18 -30.25
CA ASP A 264 -4.54 -4.09 -30.64
C ASP A 264 -5.88 -3.67 -29.98
N LEU A 265 -6.78 -3.12 -30.80
CA LEU A 265 -8.08 -2.60 -30.35
C LEU A 265 -9.04 -3.69 -29.90
N GLU A 266 -8.87 -4.95 -30.34
CA GLU A 266 -9.74 -6.06 -29.91
C GLU A 266 -9.60 -6.33 -28.40
N ARG A 267 -8.50 -5.88 -27.79
CA ARG A 267 -8.25 -5.95 -26.35
C ARG A 267 -9.04 -4.92 -25.54
N PHE A 268 -9.63 -3.92 -26.20
CA PHE A 268 -10.38 -2.82 -25.60
C PHE A 268 -11.78 -2.74 -26.23
N PRO A 269 -12.65 -3.70 -25.92
CA PRO A 269 -13.85 -3.91 -26.72
C PRO A 269 -14.93 -2.82 -26.60
N TRP A 270 -14.77 -1.86 -25.68
CA TRP A 270 -15.60 -0.64 -25.63
C TRP A 270 -15.15 0.45 -26.61
N LEU A 271 -14.00 0.30 -27.26
CA LEU A 271 -13.50 1.20 -28.30
C LEU A 271 -13.91 0.76 -29.72
N ALA A 272 -14.48 -0.45 -29.86
CA ALA A 272 -14.96 -1.02 -31.10
C ALA A 272 -16.41 -0.64 -31.41
#